data_AF-A0A0C3Q712-F1
#
_entry.id   AF-A0A0C3Q712-F1
#
_cell.length_a   1.000
_cell.length_b   1.000
_cell.length_c   1.000
_cell.angle_alpha   90.00
_cell.angle_beta   90.00
_cell.angle_gamma   90.00
#
_symmetry.space_group_name_H-M   'P 1'
#
loop_
_entity.id
_entity.type
_entity.pdbx_description
1 polymer ?
#
loop_
_entity_poly.entity_id
_entity_poly.type
_entity_poly.pdbx_seq_one_letter_code
_entity_poly.pdbx_strand_id
1 'polypeptide(L)'
;MRSTPSSKDDIKSAIQKAMQSVGPRSKVFFYFGGHGDVWPEAPINPSAEGQINNAGPSPDTQNIIAGDGKRISGVELRSLFCAARHPSVAIITVFDTCCSGGSLGLPYTYDIDKGSVKPRSSSHHEVPLPMLQISACRARGIARSVVSEEKTYGRLSWVLACYLKENNHTSIEGLVEYLYGNCGEQQPQVCCSLELTGRIRLF
;
A
#
# COMPACT_ATOMS: atom_id res chain seq x y z
N MET A 1 -23.63 3.02 19.01
CA MET A 1 -22.30 2.84 18.38
C MET A 1 -21.82 4.21 17.93
N ARG A 2 -20.68 4.71 18.42
CA ARG A 2 -20.04 5.87 17.78
C ARG A 2 -19.51 5.38 16.43
N SER A 3 -20.02 5.91 15.33
CA SER A 3 -19.45 5.65 14.01
C SER A 3 -17.97 6.02 14.08
N THR A 4 -17.10 5.07 13.74
CA THR A 4 -15.69 5.39 13.53
C THR A 4 -15.65 6.53 12.51
N PRO A 5 -15.01 7.68 12.82
CA PRO A 5 -14.97 8.81 11.90
C PRO A 5 -14.15 8.40 10.67
N SER A 6 -14.85 7.92 9.64
CA SER A 6 -14.29 7.32 8.43
C SER A 6 -14.61 8.13 7.18
N SER A 7 -15.18 9.33 7.34
CA SER A 7 -15.37 10.26 6.21
C SER A 7 -14.03 10.69 5.63
N LYS A 8 -14.03 11.19 4.39
CA LYS A 8 -12.82 11.74 3.76
C LYS A 8 -12.15 12.79 4.65
N ASP A 9 -12.92 13.70 5.23
CA ASP A 9 -12.39 14.80 6.02
C ASP A 9 -11.79 14.31 7.35
N ASP A 10 -12.40 13.29 7.96
CA ASP A 10 -11.87 12.66 9.17
C ASP A 10 -10.54 11.96 8.91
N ILE A 11 -10.45 11.17 7.84
CA ILE A 11 -9.22 10.47 7.44
C ILE A 11 -8.10 11.48 7.19
N LYS A 12 -8.38 12.52 6.39
CA LYS A 12 -7.40 13.58 6.09
C LYS A 12 -6.94 14.30 7.34
N SER A 13 -7.89 14.67 8.20
CA SER A 13 -7.59 15.37 9.46
C SER A 13 -6.75 14.50 10.40
N ALA A 14 -7.02 13.19 10.47
CA ALA A 14 -6.25 12.26 11.28
C ALA A 14 -4.80 12.14 10.77
N ILE A 15 -4.60 11.99 9.46
CA ILE A 15 -3.26 11.95 8.86
C ILE A 15 -2.52 13.26 9.13
N GLN A 16 -3.14 14.41 8.88
CA GLN A 16 -2.52 15.72 9.11
C GLN A 16 -2.10 15.91 10.57
N LYS A 17 -3.00 15.61 11.52
CA LYS A 17 -2.68 15.70 12.96
C LYS A 17 -1.51 14.79 13.33
N ALA A 18 -1.48 13.55 12.84
CA ALA A 18 -0.38 12.63 13.06
C ALA A 18 0.94 13.22 12.53
N MET A 19 0.97 13.63 11.26
CA MET A 19 2.15 14.19 10.59
C MET A 19 2.71 15.46 11.25
N GLN A 20 1.86 16.27 11.88
CA GLN A 20 2.28 17.46 12.64
C GLN A 20 2.79 17.15 14.06
N SER A 21 2.38 16.01 14.63
CA SER A 21 2.66 15.65 16.03
C SER A 21 3.90 14.76 16.22
N VAL A 22 4.30 14.01 15.19
CA VAL A 22 5.39 13.04 15.29
C VAL A 22 6.76 13.72 15.33
N GLY A 23 7.67 13.21 16.17
CA GLY A 23 9.03 13.72 16.28
C GLY A 23 9.96 13.17 15.18
N PRO A 24 11.22 13.67 15.09
CA PRO A 24 12.22 13.14 14.18
C PRO A 24 12.41 11.63 14.34
N ARG A 25 12.70 10.93 13.23
CA ARG A 25 12.92 9.46 13.19
C ARG A 25 11.72 8.60 13.65
N SER A 26 10.55 9.21 13.84
CA SER A 26 9.34 8.46 14.17
C SER A 26 8.91 7.59 12.99
N LYS A 27 8.28 6.45 13.31
CA LYS A 27 7.67 5.56 12.34
C LYS A 27 6.16 5.71 12.42
N VAL A 28 5.51 6.03 11.30
CA VAL A 28 4.06 6.13 11.23
C VAL A 28 3.53 4.99 10.40
N PHE A 29 2.59 4.26 10.99
CA PHE A 29 1.87 3.17 10.35
C PHE A 29 0.47 3.65 9.96
N PHE A 30 0.17 3.57 8.66
CA PHE A 30 -1.16 3.82 8.12
C PHE A 30 -1.72 2.52 7.56
N TYR A 31 -2.92 2.16 8.01
CA TYR A 31 -3.61 0.98 7.56
C TYR A 31 -4.99 1.37 7.01
N PHE A 32 -5.32 0.83 5.85
CA PHE A 32 -6.64 0.95 5.26
C PHE A 32 -7.09 -0.42 4.73
N GLY A 33 -8.20 -0.92 5.28
CA GLY A 33 -8.93 -2.07 4.77
C GLY A 33 -10.34 -1.65 4.38
N GLY A 34 -10.69 -1.82 3.11
CA GLY A 34 -11.96 -1.29 2.59
C GLY A 34 -12.02 -1.31 1.06
N HIS A 35 -12.87 -0.45 0.49
CA HIS A 35 -13.03 -0.33 -0.97
C HIS A 35 -11.99 0.60 -1.59
N GLY A 36 -11.57 0.25 -2.80
CA GLY A 36 -10.65 1.01 -3.63
C GLY A 36 -11.04 0.86 -5.09
N ASP A 37 -10.78 1.91 -5.87
CA ASP A 37 -11.18 1.99 -7.28
C ASP A 37 -10.15 2.73 -8.15
N VAL A 38 -10.41 2.74 -9.46
CA VAL A 38 -9.64 3.51 -10.46
C VAL A 38 -10.58 4.50 -11.14
N TRP A 39 -10.18 5.77 -11.29
CA TRP A 39 -10.95 6.85 -11.89
C TRP A 39 -10.29 7.45 -13.15
N PRO A 40 -10.98 7.64 -14.29
CA PRO A 40 -12.35 7.17 -14.55
C PRO A 40 -12.42 5.64 -14.47
N GLU A 41 -13.59 5.11 -14.12
CA GLU A 41 -13.81 3.67 -13.93
C GLU A 41 -13.28 2.87 -15.12
N ALA A 42 -12.10 2.30 -14.95
CA ALA A 42 -11.54 1.35 -15.89
C ALA A 42 -12.02 -0.04 -15.46
N PRO A 43 -12.46 -0.89 -16.39
CA PRO A 43 -12.88 -2.24 -16.04
C PRO A 43 -11.76 -2.96 -15.27
N ILE A 44 -12.08 -3.42 -14.07
CA ILE A 44 -11.21 -4.28 -13.27
C ILE A 44 -11.13 -5.59 -14.05
N ASN A 45 -9.95 -5.92 -14.59
CA ASN A 45 -9.79 -7.09 -15.44
C ASN A 45 -9.19 -8.26 -14.64
N PRO A 46 -9.99 -9.25 -14.24
CA PRO A 46 -9.50 -10.42 -13.50
C PRO A 46 -8.63 -11.35 -14.36
N SER A 47 -8.54 -11.15 -15.69
CA SER A 47 -7.81 -12.02 -16.62
C SER A 47 -6.72 -11.30 -17.44
N ALA A 48 -6.30 -10.09 -17.05
CA ALA A 48 -5.25 -9.34 -17.75
C ALA A 48 -3.84 -9.88 -17.48
N GLU A 49 -3.58 -11.15 -17.77
CA GLU A 49 -2.23 -11.72 -17.80
C GLU A 49 -1.50 -11.46 -19.13
N GLY A 50 -2.17 -10.91 -20.17
CA GLY A 50 -1.64 -10.98 -21.54
C GLY A 50 -1.47 -9.69 -22.34
N GLN A 51 -2.11 -8.57 -21.97
CA GLN A 51 -2.01 -7.33 -22.76
C GLN A 51 -2.09 -6.10 -21.85
N ILE A 52 -0.93 -5.67 -21.37
CA ILE A 52 -0.75 -4.39 -20.69
C ILE A 52 0.07 -3.51 -21.63
N ASN A 53 -0.52 -2.41 -22.10
CA ASN A 53 0.30 -1.22 -22.32
C ASN A 53 1.08 -1.01 -21.00
N ASN A 54 2.41 -1.00 -21.07
CA ASN A 54 3.31 -1.15 -19.91
C ASN A 54 3.18 -0.08 -18.79
N ALA A 55 2.22 0.85 -18.91
CA ALA A 55 1.84 1.77 -17.84
C ALA A 55 0.49 1.31 -17.26
N GLY A 56 0.49 0.80 -16.03
CA GLY A 56 -0.73 0.67 -15.23
C GLY A 56 -1.44 2.03 -15.04
N PRO A 57 -2.64 2.07 -14.44
CA PRO A 57 -3.33 3.31 -14.17
C PRO A 57 -2.45 4.25 -13.34
N SER A 58 -2.47 5.55 -13.66
CA SER A 58 -1.69 6.57 -12.95
C SER A 58 -2.02 6.53 -11.45
N PRO A 59 -1.05 6.79 -10.56
CA PRO A 59 -1.29 7.00 -9.13
C PRO A 59 -2.45 7.96 -8.82
N ASP A 60 -2.64 9.00 -9.66
CA ASP A 60 -3.73 9.98 -9.50
C ASP A 60 -5.13 9.40 -9.71
N THR A 61 -5.20 8.26 -10.40
CA THR A 61 -6.46 7.59 -10.74
C THR A 61 -6.85 6.53 -9.72
N GLN A 62 -5.91 6.03 -8.91
CA GLN A 62 -6.17 4.99 -7.92
C GLN A 62 -6.62 5.63 -6.59
N ASN A 63 -7.77 5.22 -6.05
CA ASN A 63 -8.35 5.83 -4.85
C ASN A 63 -8.74 4.79 -3.80
N ILE A 64 -8.69 5.22 -2.54
CA ILE A 64 -9.47 4.60 -1.47
C ILE A 64 -10.84 5.26 -1.37
N ILE A 65 -11.86 4.50 -0.98
CA ILE A 65 -13.22 5.00 -0.77
C ILE A 65 -13.46 5.16 0.72
N ALA A 66 -13.63 6.40 1.15
CA ALA A 66 -13.97 6.73 2.54
C ALA A 66 -15.39 6.27 2.90
N GLY A 67 -15.71 6.24 4.19
CA GLY A 67 -17.02 5.85 4.71
C GLY A 67 -18.18 6.75 4.29
N ASP A 68 -17.89 7.97 3.81
CA ASP A 68 -18.87 8.88 3.19
C ASP A 68 -18.95 8.73 1.66
N GLY A 69 -18.35 7.67 1.10
CA GLY A 69 -18.33 7.36 -0.33
C GLY A 69 -17.39 8.24 -1.16
N LYS A 70 -16.69 9.20 -0.54
CA LYS A 70 -15.76 10.08 -1.25
C LYS A 70 -14.42 9.40 -1.51
N ARG A 71 -13.84 9.70 -2.67
CA ARG A 71 -12.51 9.23 -3.09
C ARG A 71 -11.39 10.03 -2.45
N ILE A 72 -10.33 9.34 -2.03
CA ILE A 72 -9.05 9.93 -1.69
C ILE A 72 -7.99 9.28 -2.59
N SER A 73 -7.40 10.05 -3.48
CA SER A 73 -6.40 9.52 -4.41
C SER A 73 -5.10 9.18 -3.69
N GLY A 74 -4.32 8.25 -4.24
CA GLY A 74 -3.02 7.92 -3.68
C GLY A 74 -2.04 9.10 -3.71
N VAL A 75 -2.16 10.02 -4.67
CA VAL A 75 -1.39 11.27 -4.67
C VAL A 75 -1.82 12.22 -3.56
N GLU A 76 -3.13 12.34 -3.28
CA GLU A 76 -3.63 13.10 -2.13
C GLU A 76 -3.10 12.52 -0.80
N LEU A 77 -3.12 11.20 -0.65
CA LEU A 77 -2.53 10.51 0.51
C LEU A 77 -1.03 10.76 0.63
N ARG A 78 -0.27 10.60 -0.45
CA ARG A 78 1.18 10.86 -0.47
C ARG A 78 1.48 12.30 -0.06
N SER A 79 0.75 13.28 -0.59
CA SER A 79 0.92 14.69 -0.22
C SER A 79 0.65 14.93 1.26
N LEU A 80 -0.36 14.28 1.85
CA LEU A 80 -0.64 14.37 3.28
C LEU A 80 0.50 13.79 4.12
N PHE A 81 1.06 12.64 3.73
CA PHE A 81 2.22 12.06 4.42
C PHE A 81 3.47 12.93 4.29
N CYS A 82 3.72 13.51 3.10
CA CYS A 82 4.85 14.39 2.85
C CYS A 82 4.77 15.72 3.62
N ALA A 83 3.62 16.05 4.21
CA ALA A 83 3.47 17.20 5.11
C ALA A 83 4.02 16.94 6.52
N ALA A 84 4.68 15.80 6.77
CA ALA A 84 5.36 15.52 8.02
C ALA A 84 6.34 16.65 8.40
N ARG A 85 6.33 17.04 9.67
CA ARG A 85 7.18 18.12 10.17
C ARG A 85 8.68 17.84 10.01
N HIS A 86 9.08 16.57 10.01
CA HIS A 86 10.48 16.16 9.97
C HIS A 86 10.76 15.21 8.79
N PRO A 87 11.79 15.48 7.96
CA PRO A 87 12.12 14.65 6.80
C PRO A 87 12.61 13.23 7.15
N SER A 88 12.97 13.01 8.42
CA SER A 88 13.41 11.71 8.92
C SER A 88 12.26 10.79 9.37
N VAL A 89 11.00 11.24 9.27
CA VAL A 89 9.83 10.41 9.57
C VAL A 89 9.70 9.33 8.51
N ALA A 90 9.56 8.09 8.96
CA ALA A 90 9.33 6.93 8.12
C ALA A 90 7.83 6.62 8.07
N ILE A 91 7.29 6.39 6.87
CA ILE A 91 5.87 6.08 6.66
C ILE A 91 5.73 4.65 6.14
N ILE A 92 4.87 3.86 6.76
CA ILE A 92 4.53 2.50 6.33
C ILE A 92 3.04 2.49 6.08
N THR A 93 2.65 2.15 4.86
CA THR A 93 1.26 2.11 4.43
C THR A 93 0.88 0.69 4.04
N VAL A 94 -0.26 0.23 4.54
CA VAL A 94 -0.85 -1.07 4.20
C VAL A 94 -2.24 -0.82 3.63
N PHE A 95 -2.43 -1.21 2.38
CA PHE A 95 -3.69 -1.09 1.64
C PHE A 95 -4.25 -2.48 1.38
N ASP A 96 -5.13 -2.94 2.28
CA ASP A 96 -5.93 -4.15 2.06
C ASP A 96 -7.21 -3.79 1.30
N THR A 97 -7.00 -3.40 0.04
CA THR A 97 -8.04 -2.88 -0.84
C THR A 97 -7.69 -3.11 -2.31
N CYS A 98 -8.72 -3.19 -3.14
CA CYS A 98 -8.58 -3.35 -4.59
C CYS A 98 -7.85 -2.16 -5.22
N CYS A 99 -7.24 -2.37 -6.38
CA CYS A 99 -6.68 -1.31 -7.21
C CYS A 99 -5.71 -0.35 -6.47
N SER A 100 -4.90 -0.88 -5.55
CA SER A 100 -4.05 -0.05 -4.69
C SER A 100 -2.56 -0.14 -5.02
N GLY A 101 -2.12 -1.12 -5.82
CA GLY A 101 -0.72 -1.32 -6.18
C GLY A 101 -0.11 -0.10 -6.87
N GLY A 102 0.89 0.51 -6.24
CA GLY A 102 1.55 1.72 -6.73
C GLY A 102 0.68 2.98 -6.65
N SER A 103 -0.45 2.96 -5.93
CA SER A 103 -1.33 4.12 -5.74
C SER A 103 -0.63 5.35 -5.16
N LEU A 104 0.36 5.18 -4.26
CA LEU A 104 1.16 6.30 -3.78
C LEU A 104 2.23 6.75 -4.77
N GLY A 105 2.34 6.17 -5.96
CA GLY A 105 3.29 6.55 -7.01
C GLY A 105 4.76 6.57 -6.57
N LEU A 106 5.13 5.61 -5.73
CA LEU A 106 6.50 5.49 -5.24
C LEU A 106 7.45 5.00 -6.35
N PRO A 107 8.70 5.50 -6.41
CA PRO A 107 9.64 5.27 -7.51
C PRO A 107 10.14 3.83 -7.64
N TYR A 108 10.11 3.02 -6.58
CA TYR A 108 10.59 1.64 -6.61
C TYR A 108 9.46 0.67 -6.35
N THR A 109 9.30 -0.32 -7.22
CA THR A 109 8.40 -1.46 -7.03
C THR A 109 9.23 -2.73 -6.98
N TYR A 110 8.92 -3.64 -6.05
CA TYR A 110 9.61 -4.91 -5.93
C TYR A 110 8.75 -6.03 -6.53
N ASP A 111 9.32 -6.74 -7.51
CA ASP A 111 8.73 -7.92 -8.14
C ASP A 111 9.68 -9.12 -8.00
N ILE A 112 9.12 -10.32 -8.11
CA ILE A 112 9.91 -11.56 -8.30
C ILE A 112 10.18 -11.72 -9.79
N ASP A 113 11.46 -11.58 -10.17
CA ASP A 113 11.96 -11.83 -11.53
C ASP A 113 12.95 -13.00 -11.51
N LYS A 114 12.66 -14.05 -12.29
CA LYS A 114 13.47 -15.28 -12.40
C LYS A 114 13.85 -15.89 -11.03
N GLY A 115 12.90 -15.89 -10.09
CA GLY A 115 13.09 -16.47 -8.75
C GLY A 115 13.89 -15.58 -7.78
N SER A 116 14.13 -14.31 -8.12
CA SER A 116 14.80 -13.36 -7.25
C SER A 116 13.98 -12.07 -7.13
N VAL A 117 13.95 -11.47 -5.94
CA VAL A 117 13.32 -10.16 -5.74
C VAL A 117 14.20 -9.08 -6.33
N LYS A 118 13.64 -8.24 -7.21
CA LYS A 118 14.34 -7.11 -7.82
C LYS A 118 13.55 -5.82 -7.71
N PRO A 119 14.22 -4.70 -7.42
CA PRO A 119 13.61 -3.39 -7.58
C PRO A 119 13.45 -3.06 -9.07
N ARG A 120 12.31 -2.49 -9.42
CA ARG A 120 12.02 -1.87 -10.70
C ARG A 120 11.74 -0.40 -10.47
N SER A 121 12.50 0.48 -11.11
CA SER A 121 12.20 1.90 -11.10
C SER A 121 10.98 2.17 -12.00
N SER A 122 9.95 2.80 -11.44
CA SER A 122 8.66 3.06 -12.09
C SER A 122 8.39 4.55 -12.31
N SER A 123 9.08 5.43 -11.57
CA SER A 123 8.97 6.88 -11.72
C SER A 123 10.27 7.59 -11.34
N HIS A 124 10.51 8.78 -11.93
CA HIS A 124 11.58 9.70 -11.50
C HIS A 124 11.10 10.68 -10.42
N HIS A 125 9.92 10.47 -9.84
CA HIS A 125 9.42 11.35 -8.80
C HIS A 125 10.11 11.06 -7.47
N GLU A 126 10.85 12.05 -6.99
CA GLU A 126 11.47 12.01 -5.69
C GLU A 126 10.40 12.20 -4.60
N VAL A 127 10.40 11.29 -3.63
CA VAL A 127 9.54 11.38 -2.45
C VAL A 127 10.43 11.74 -1.26
N PRO A 128 10.22 12.89 -0.60
CA PRO A 128 11.18 13.47 0.35
C PRO A 128 11.29 12.72 1.68
N LEU A 129 10.51 11.66 1.89
CA LEU A 129 10.44 10.86 3.11
C LEU A 129 10.66 9.38 2.80
N PRO A 130 11.30 8.61 3.72
CA PRO A 130 11.26 7.15 3.68
C PRO A 130 9.80 6.66 3.75
N MET A 131 9.35 5.96 2.72
CA MET A 131 7.97 5.48 2.61
C MET A 131 7.96 4.07 2.03
N LEU A 132 7.19 3.18 2.66
CA LEU A 132 6.90 1.82 2.23
C LEU A 132 5.40 1.68 2.02
N GLN A 133 5.02 1.13 0.87
CA GLN A 133 3.66 0.77 0.53
C GLN A 133 3.56 -0.74 0.37
N ILE A 134 2.61 -1.35 1.06
CA ILE A 134 2.24 -2.75 0.92
C ILE A 134 0.78 -2.79 0.47
N SER A 135 0.53 -3.31 -0.72
CA SER A 135 -0.81 -3.38 -1.32
C SER A 135 -1.26 -4.81 -1.52
N ALA A 136 -2.55 -5.05 -1.31
CA ALA A 136 -3.14 -6.39 -1.44
C ALA A 136 -3.07 -6.93 -2.85
N CYS A 137 -3.01 -6.02 -3.83
CA CYS A 137 -2.99 -6.37 -5.23
C CYS A 137 -2.32 -5.27 -6.08
N ARG A 138 -2.00 -5.61 -7.33
CA ARG A 138 -1.54 -4.65 -8.35
C ARG A 138 -2.62 -3.59 -8.66
N ALA A 139 -2.24 -2.56 -9.43
CA ALA A 139 -3.06 -1.38 -9.72
C ALA A 139 -4.47 -1.64 -10.33
N ARG A 140 -4.71 -2.82 -10.91
CA ARG A 140 -6.04 -3.27 -11.41
C ARG A 140 -6.47 -4.61 -10.82
N GLY A 141 -5.81 -5.02 -9.74
CA GLY A 141 -6.07 -6.29 -9.08
C GLY A 141 -7.23 -6.21 -8.09
N ILE A 142 -7.66 -7.38 -7.65
CA ILE A 142 -8.75 -7.55 -6.70
C ILE A 142 -8.16 -7.92 -5.34
N ALA A 143 -8.55 -7.19 -4.29
CA ALA A 143 -8.32 -7.62 -2.92
C ALA A 143 -9.46 -8.55 -2.48
N ARG A 144 -9.12 -9.61 -1.73
CA ARG A 144 -10.09 -10.59 -1.23
C ARG A 144 -10.20 -10.53 0.29
N SER A 145 -11.44 -10.63 0.75
CA SER A 145 -11.73 -11.02 2.12
C SER A 145 -11.74 -12.53 2.22
N VAL A 146 -11.18 -13.07 3.30
CA VAL A 146 -11.38 -14.45 3.70
C VAL A 146 -12.54 -14.48 4.67
N VAL A 147 -13.52 -15.33 4.37
CA VAL A 147 -14.71 -15.53 5.20
C VAL A 147 -14.61 -16.94 5.78
N SER A 148 -14.62 -17.03 7.11
CA SER A 148 -14.89 -18.27 7.86
C SER A 148 -16.20 -18.12 8.62
N GLU A 149 -16.70 -19.22 9.18
CA GLU A 149 -17.98 -19.24 9.93
C GLU A 149 -18.04 -18.19 11.06
N GLU A 150 -16.89 -17.82 11.64
CA GLU A 150 -16.83 -16.89 12.78
C GLU A 150 -16.26 -15.50 12.44
N LYS A 151 -15.50 -15.36 11.33
CA LYS A 151 -14.68 -14.17 11.10
C LYS A 151 -14.56 -13.82 9.63
N THR A 152 -14.59 -12.52 9.34
CA THR A 152 -14.18 -11.95 8.05
C THR A 152 -12.93 -11.12 8.26
N TYR A 153 -11.91 -11.35 7.43
CA TYR A 153 -10.67 -10.56 7.47
C TYR A 153 -10.10 -10.39 6.06
N GLY A 154 -9.35 -9.32 5.84
CA GLY A 154 -8.64 -9.11 4.58
C GLY A 154 -7.44 -10.06 4.46
N ARG A 155 -7.27 -10.68 3.28
CA ARG A 155 -6.22 -11.68 3.06
C ARG A 155 -4.83 -11.10 3.25
N LEU A 156 -4.56 -9.89 2.73
CA LEU A 156 -3.25 -9.25 2.90
C LEU A 156 -2.97 -9.01 4.37
N SER A 157 -3.95 -8.46 5.10
CA SER A 157 -3.82 -8.14 6.52
C SER A 157 -3.44 -9.36 7.35
N TRP A 158 -4.11 -10.49 7.09
CA TRP A 158 -3.81 -11.75 7.76
C TRP A 158 -2.42 -12.28 7.42
N VAL A 159 -2.08 -12.35 6.13
CA VAL A 159 -0.77 -12.84 5.68
C VAL A 159 0.36 -11.98 6.23
N LEU A 160 0.20 -10.64 6.21
CA LEU A 160 1.19 -9.73 6.77
C LEU A 160 1.32 -9.89 8.29
N ALA A 161 0.22 -10.10 9.01
CA ALA A 161 0.26 -10.37 10.44
C ALA A 161 1.01 -11.69 10.75
N CYS A 162 0.78 -12.75 9.98
CA CYS A 162 1.54 -14.01 10.08
C CYS A 162 3.03 -13.78 9.82
N TYR A 163 3.39 -13.08 8.74
CA TYR A 163 4.77 -12.74 8.43
C TYR A 163 5.48 -12.04 9.59
N LEU A 164 4.85 -10.99 10.13
CA LEU A 164 5.43 -10.19 11.23
C LEU A 164 5.52 -10.97 12.54
N LYS A 165 4.66 -11.97 12.76
CA LYS A 165 4.70 -12.84 13.95
C LYS A 165 5.81 -13.89 13.85
N GLU A 166 6.05 -14.41 12.66
CA GLU A 166 6.97 -15.54 12.42
C GLU A 166 8.40 -15.09 12.14
N ASN A 167 8.63 -13.84 11.75
CA ASN A 167 9.93 -13.36 11.26
C ASN A 167 10.49 -12.21 12.12
N ASN A 168 11.54 -12.51 12.89
CA ASN A 168 12.24 -11.53 13.73
C ASN A 168 13.22 -10.62 12.93
N HIS A 169 13.51 -10.98 11.68
CA HIS A 169 14.40 -10.24 10.80
C HIS A 169 13.73 -10.04 9.44
N THR A 170 13.06 -8.90 9.28
CA THR A 170 12.34 -8.57 8.06
C THR A 170 13.29 -7.94 7.03
N SER A 171 13.47 -8.62 5.89
CA SER A 171 14.13 -8.07 4.71
C SER A 171 13.10 -7.76 3.63
N ILE A 172 13.45 -6.89 2.68
CA ILE A 172 12.55 -6.56 1.57
C ILE A 172 12.29 -7.77 0.69
N GLU A 173 13.31 -8.60 0.48
CA GLU A 173 13.23 -9.85 -0.26
C GLU A 173 12.31 -10.84 0.46
N GLY A 174 12.56 -11.09 1.74
CA GLY A 174 11.74 -12.01 2.54
C GLY A 174 10.28 -11.56 2.67
N LEU A 175 10.02 -10.25 2.79
CA LEU A 175 8.66 -9.72 2.80
C LEU A 175 7.96 -9.97 1.47
N VAL A 176 8.61 -9.64 0.35
CA VAL A 176 8.04 -9.81 -0.99
C VAL A 176 7.79 -11.28 -1.28
N GLU A 177 8.76 -12.15 -1.05
CA GLU A 177 8.62 -13.60 -1.26
C GLU A 177 7.49 -14.19 -0.42
N TYR A 178 7.41 -13.83 0.86
CA TYR A 178 6.35 -14.33 1.75
C TYR A 178 4.98 -13.86 1.29
N LEU A 179 4.81 -12.57 0.95
CA LEU A 179 3.54 -12.05 0.46
C LEU A 179 3.11 -12.74 -0.83
N TYR A 180 4.02 -12.88 -1.81
CA TYR A 180 3.73 -13.56 -3.09
C TYR A 180 3.34 -15.03 -2.89
N GLY A 181 4.05 -15.76 -2.01
CA GLY A 181 3.77 -17.16 -1.73
C GLY A 181 2.44 -17.40 -0.98
N ASN A 182 1.97 -16.41 -0.21
CA ASN A 182 0.86 -16.62 0.73
C ASN A 182 -0.42 -15.81 0.43
N CYS A 183 -0.36 -14.76 -0.39
CA CYS A 183 -1.55 -13.97 -0.77
C CYS A 183 -2.37 -14.57 -1.92
N GLY A 184 -1.96 -15.72 -2.48
CA GLY A 184 -2.65 -16.38 -3.58
C GLY A 184 -2.74 -15.51 -4.84
N GLU A 185 -3.91 -15.52 -5.49
CA GLU A 185 -4.12 -14.86 -6.80
C GLU A 185 -4.15 -13.32 -6.75
N GLN A 186 -4.13 -12.69 -5.56
CA GLN A 186 -4.28 -11.24 -5.47
C GLN A 186 -3.05 -10.48 -5.98
N GLN A 187 -1.90 -11.16 -6.15
CA GLN A 187 -0.64 -10.56 -6.63
C GLN A 187 -0.27 -9.30 -5.83
N PRO A 188 0.11 -9.45 -4.54
CA PRO A 188 0.44 -8.30 -3.69
C PRO A 188 1.61 -7.51 -4.27
N GLN A 189 1.70 -6.23 -3.92
CA GLN A 189 2.76 -5.36 -4.43
C GLN A 189 3.40 -4.56 -3.30
N VAL A 190 4.72 -4.48 -3.32
CA VAL A 190 5.51 -3.69 -2.38
C VAL A 190 6.22 -2.57 -3.15
N CYS A 191 6.05 -1.33 -2.71
CA CYS A 191 6.69 -0.16 -3.31
C CYS A 191 7.40 0.68 -2.24
N CYS A 192 8.50 1.35 -2.61
CA CYS A 192 9.32 2.16 -1.71
C CYS A 192 9.71 3.50 -2.33
N SER A 193 9.88 4.53 -1.50
CA SER A 193 10.47 5.81 -1.93
C SER A 193 11.97 5.76 -2.16
N LEU A 194 12.65 4.78 -1.55
CA LEU A 194 14.08 4.55 -1.68
C LEU A 194 14.32 3.12 -2.14
N GLU A 195 15.41 2.90 -2.88
CA GLU A 195 15.87 1.56 -3.17
C GLU A 195 16.41 0.92 -1.88
N LEU A 196 15.67 -0.06 -1.36
CA LEU A 196 16.02 -0.92 -0.26
C LEU A 196 16.64 -2.23 -0.76
N THR A 197 17.66 -2.71 -0.03
CA THR A 197 18.21 -4.06 -0.12
C THR A 197 18.40 -4.60 1.29
N GLY A 198 18.10 -5.88 1.50
CA GLY A 198 18.22 -6.53 2.79
C GLY A 198 17.26 -5.97 3.85
N ARG A 199 17.76 -5.75 5.08
CA ARG A 199 16.93 -5.49 6.26
C ARG A 199 16.11 -4.20 6.12
N ILE A 200 14.79 -4.33 6.28
CA ILE A 200 13.89 -3.18 6.37
C ILE A 200 14.03 -2.54 7.74
N ARG A 201 14.68 -1.37 7.81
CA ARG A 201 14.80 -0.59 9.07
C ARG A 201 13.53 0.17 9.45
N LEU A 202 12.48 0.04 8.64
CA LEU A 202 11.17 0.64 8.88
C LEU A 202 10.37 -0.13 9.96
N PHE A 203 10.67 -1.42 10.19
CA PHE A 203 10.14 -2.19 11.32
C PHE A 203 11.01 -2.02 12.56
#